data_AF-A0A1F5PJ50-F1
#
_entry.id   AF-A0A1F5PJ50-F1
#
_cell.length_a   1.000
_cell.length_b   1.000
_cell.length_c   1.000
_cell.angle_alpha   90.00
_cell.angle_beta   90.00
_cell.angle_gamma   90.00
#
_symmetry.space_group_name_H-M   'P 1'
#
loop_
_entity.id
_entity.type
_entity.pdbx_description
1 polymer ?
#
loop_
_entity_poly.entity_id
_entity_poly.type
_entity_poly.pdbx_seq_one_letter_code
_entity_poly.pdbx_strand_id
1 'polypeptide(L)'
;MELHVASQKLFGFTLHRHVHRHLKDHFIPHAGNGYLPHVLHHRALRLYSALLLLMKLVALGSPLLLPYSITQALALTPDNVIELTNQSRRDYHLAELLPSAKLAVAAANKARDIMDKSYFAHFSPGGVSPWYWITQAGYTYTHAGENLAIRFTSAEGVNEAWLNSPTHRANILSEDFKEIGVAVLTDNFGQEGSATIVVQMFGSQDQPAKQPIAASVSPPIPAPQRPVAKSSSILPAVAATKVSIDYPLMNSYVKTGSFDILGTAAKLAKVRVYVDSSPPQTVLADFNGKFSLRLASEYTLAEGSHLLRAVAESSGGSVESPAVRFRVDFAPPSIDRDSFSILPAMVPGKYNVRAQVAEDSVRTIVTVGRDSVALTKQDGNSWTGTLQVLQSLSVERLPIEVYAQDMAGNEARVRVGELVLGQVKGLYSFVSGDASAANPSFSFLGGLVKVGDLDFALKNFYLLFAAGLGFALILKIAIARHVQHVRAIAGGAGVMMLAMILFVL
;
A
#
# COMPACT_ATOMS: atom_id res chain seq x y z
N MET A 1 57.97 -7.65 27.52
CA MET A 1 56.97 -8.43 28.28
C MET A 1 56.31 -7.50 29.28
N GLU A 2 55.68 -6.45 28.76
CA GLU A 2 54.87 -5.47 29.50
C GLU A 2 53.51 -5.49 28.81
N LEU A 3 52.56 -6.26 29.33
CA LEU A 3 51.15 -6.23 28.90
C LEU A 3 50.25 -7.06 29.85
N HIS A 4 50.61 -7.15 31.14
CA HIS A 4 49.84 -7.92 32.12
C HIS A 4 49.68 -7.24 33.49
N VAL A 5 49.76 -5.90 33.55
CA VAL A 5 49.59 -5.13 34.81
C VAL A 5 48.53 -4.03 34.72
N ALA A 6 47.83 -3.82 33.59
CA ALA A 6 46.98 -2.64 33.40
C ALA A 6 45.46 -2.87 33.25
N SER A 7 44.88 -4.02 33.64
CA SER A 7 43.41 -4.23 33.51
C SER A 7 42.64 -4.49 34.81
N GLN A 8 43.29 -4.62 35.97
CA GLN A 8 42.61 -4.96 37.23
C GLN A 8 42.12 -3.77 38.07
N LYS A 9 42.20 -2.52 37.58
CA LYS A 9 41.99 -1.34 38.44
C LYS A 9 40.91 -0.33 38.07
N LEU A 10 40.07 -0.55 37.05
CA LEU A 10 39.06 0.49 36.72
C LEU A 10 37.58 0.15 36.93
N PHE A 11 37.07 -1.07 36.73
CA PHE A 11 35.64 -1.33 37.00
C PHE A 11 35.39 -2.80 37.31
N GLY A 12 34.79 -3.10 38.47
CA GLY A 12 34.10 -4.37 38.69
C GLY A 12 34.66 -5.24 39.82
N PHE A 13 34.22 -4.97 41.05
CA PHE A 13 33.98 -6.03 42.07
C PHE A 13 33.10 -5.53 43.23
N THR A 14 32.98 -4.22 43.40
CA THR A 14 32.10 -3.60 44.42
C THR A 14 30.63 -3.56 44.00
N LEU A 15 30.31 -3.37 42.71
CA LEU A 15 28.93 -3.26 42.24
C LEU A 15 28.13 -4.56 42.43
N HIS A 16 28.73 -5.72 42.15
CA HIS A 16 28.03 -7.01 42.23
C HIS A 16 27.63 -7.39 43.67
N ARG A 17 28.49 -7.12 44.66
CA ARG A 17 28.20 -7.38 46.08
C ARG A 17 27.13 -6.45 46.66
N HIS A 18 27.11 -5.18 46.23
CA HIS A 18 26.11 -4.21 46.68
C HIS A 18 24.73 -4.51 46.08
N VAL A 19 24.67 -4.84 44.78
CA VAL A 19 23.41 -5.24 44.11
C VAL A 19 22.83 -6.51 44.74
N HIS A 20 23.67 -7.52 45.02
CA HIS A 20 23.22 -8.76 45.67
C HIS A 20 22.69 -8.53 47.10
N ARG A 21 23.34 -7.64 47.88
CA ARG A 21 22.87 -7.30 49.23
C ARG A 21 21.52 -6.58 49.18
N HIS A 22 21.36 -5.59 48.30
CA HIS A 22 20.10 -4.86 48.14
C HIS A 22 18.96 -5.75 47.64
N LEU A 23 19.21 -6.65 46.69
CA LEU A 23 18.21 -7.63 46.22
C LEU A 23 17.77 -8.58 47.35
N LYS A 24 18.72 -9.04 48.15
CA LYS A 24 18.44 -9.90 49.31
C LYS A 24 17.57 -9.16 50.34
N ASP A 25 17.94 -7.94 50.71
CA ASP A 25 17.19 -7.14 51.69
C ASP A 25 15.78 -6.79 51.19
N HIS A 26 15.59 -6.63 49.86
CA HIS A 26 14.31 -6.24 49.26
C HIS A 26 13.33 -7.39 49.07
N PHE A 27 13.81 -8.59 48.73
CA PHE A 27 12.96 -9.71 48.32
C PHE A 27 12.99 -10.91 49.27
N ILE A 28 14.05 -11.07 50.06
CA ILE A 28 14.27 -12.28 50.87
C ILE A 28 14.10 -11.94 52.36
N PRO A 29 13.19 -12.60 53.10
CA PRO A 29 13.11 -12.44 54.55
C PRO A 29 14.37 -12.99 55.25
N HIS A 30 15.00 -12.20 56.12
CA HIS A 30 16.10 -12.66 56.97
C HIS A 30 16.26 -11.81 58.23
N ALA A 31 17.08 -12.25 59.18
CA ALA A 31 17.30 -11.54 60.45
C ALA A 31 17.67 -10.05 60.26
N GLY A 32 18.57 -9.75 59.32
CA GLY A 32 19.00 -8.38 59.01
C GLY A 32 17.92 -7.40 58.52
N ASN A 33 16.77 -7.86 58.00
CA ASN A 33 15.64 -7.00 57.63
C ASN A 33 14.41 -7.24 58.53
N GLY A 34 14.61 -7.79 59.74
CA GLY A 34 13.53 -8.10 60.66
C GLY A 34 12.52 -9.10 60.08
N TYR A 35 12.94 -9.93 59.13
CA TYR A 35 12.09 -10.85 58.36
C TYR A 35 10.94 -10.15 57.60
N LEU A 36 11.08 -8.86 57.31
CA LEU A 36 10.17 -8.09 56.49
C LEU A 36 10.92 -7.59 55.24
N PRO A 37 10.72 -8.25 54.08
CA PRO A 37 11.27 -7.75 52.82
C PRO A 37 10.84 -6.30 52.58
N HIS A 38 11.77 -5.44 52.16
CA HIS A 38 11.48 -4.01 51.94
C HIS A 38 10.35 -3.78 50.93
N VAL A 39 10.15 -4.69 49.96
CA VAL A 39 9.03 -4.65 49.00
C VAL A 39 7.65 -4.74 49.66
N LEU A 40 7.56 -5.33 50.87
CA LEU A 40 6.32 -5.48 51.64
C LEU A 40 6.20 -4.44 52.77
N HIS A 41 7.10 -3.47 52.86
CA HIS A 41 6.95 -2.38 53.83
C HIS A 41 5.80 -1.44 53.42
N HIS A 42 5.09 -0.92 54.42
CA HIS A 42 3.99 0.04 54.24
C HIS A 42 4.36 1.31 53.44
N ARG A 43 5.64 1.72 53.44
CA ARG A 43 6.12 2.86 52.63
C ARG A 43 6.21 2.47 51.14
N ALA A 44 6.77 1.29 50.85
CA ALA A 44 6.88 0.77 49.49
C ALA A 44 5.51 0.47 48.89
N LEU A 45 4.60 -0.16 49.64
CA LEU A 45 3.24 -0.46 49.19
C LEU A 45 2.43 0.80 48.84
N ARG A 46 2.61 1.89 49.59
CA ARG A 46 1.99 3.20 49.27
C ARG A 46 2.55 3.81 47.99
N LEU A 47 3.87 3.74 47.80
CA LEU A 47 4.53 4.19 46.57
C LEU A 47 4.02 3.41 45.35
N TYR A 48 3.93 2.09 45.43
CA TYR A 48 3.45 1.25 44.33
C TYR A 48 2.00 1.56 43.97
N SER A 49 1.13 1.74 44.97
CA SER A 49 -0.28 2.10 44.75
C SER A 49 -0.41 3.45 44.05
N ALA A 50 0.37 4.46 44.44
CA ALA A 50 0.37 5.78 43.81
C ALA A 50 0.88 5.73 42.36
N LEU A 51 1.95 4.96 42.10
CA LEU A 51 2.52 4.82 40.76
C LEU A 51 1.56 4.11 39.80
N LEU A 52 0.88 3.05 40.25
CA LEU A 52 -0.12 2.33 39.45
C LEU A 52 -1.30 3.23 39.06
N LEU A 53 -1.74 4.09 39.97
CA LEU A 53 -2.83 5.03 39.74
C LEU A 53 -2.42 6.16 38.78
N LEU A 54 -1.21 6.72 38.94
CA LEU A 54 -0.66 7.72 38.03
C LEU A 54 -0.55 7.18 36.60
N MET A 55 -0.03 5.96 36.44
CA MET A 55 0.10 5.32 35.13
C MET A 55 -1.26 5.17 34.43
N LYS A 56 -2.32 4.83 35.17
CA LYS A 56 -3.69 4.72 34.63
C LYS A 56 -4.25 6.09 34.21
N LEU A 57 -3.99 7.14 34.99
CA LEU A 57 -4.41 8.50 34.64
C LEU A 57 -3.72 9.01 33.37
N VAL A 58 -2.44 8.71 33.19
CA VAL A 58 -1.71 9.04 31.95
C VAL A 58 -2.27 8.28 30.76
N ALA A 59 -2.55 6.97 30.91
CA ALA A 59 -3.16 6.17 29.85
C ALA A 59 -4.56 6.70 29.45
N LEU A 60 -5.41 7.07 30.41
CA LEU A 60 -6.73 7.65 30.16
C LEU A 60 -6.68 9.05 29.55
N GLY A 61 -5.71 9.89 29.96
CA GLY A 61 -5.55 11.26 29.48
C GLY A 61 -4.84 11.38 28.12
N SER A 62 -4.18 10.31 27.66
CA SER A 62 -3.42 10.29 26.41
C SER A 62 -4.21 10.68 25.14
N PRO A 63 -5.51 10.36 24.97
CA PRO A 63 -6.26 10.77 23.78
C PRO A 63 -6.61 12.27 23.77
N LEU A 64 -6.54 12.94 24.93
CA LEU A 64 -6.92 14.35 25.09
C LEU A 64 -5.75 15.32 24.88
N LEU A 65 -4.52 14.80 24.95
CA LEU A 65 -3.26 15.59 24.92
C LEU A 65 -2.52 15.50 23.58
N LEU A 66 -2.94 14.61 22.67
CA LEU A 66 -2.39 14.51 21.31
C LEU A 66 -3.32 15.25 20.33
N PRO A 67 -2.81 16.16 19.48
CA PRO A 67 -3.66 16.93 18.58
C PRO A 67 -4.34 16.03 17.54
N TYR A 68 -5.65 16.27 17.37
CA TYR A 68 -6.62 15.70 16.42
C TYR A 68 -6.26 15.85 14.92
N SER A 69 -5.04 16.27 14.60
CA SER A 69 -4.59 16.59 13.24
C SER A 69 -4.06 15.37 12.46
N ILE A 70 -3.58 14.32 13.14
CA ILE A 70 -3.02 13.13 12.48
C ILE A 70 -4.12 12.33 11.75
N THR A 71 -5.36 12.37 12.25
CA THR A 71 -6.50 11.64 11.67
C THR A 71 -7.03 12.24 10.36
N GLN A 72 -6.83 13.54 10.09
CA GLN A 72 -7.27 14.14 8.83
C GLN A 72 -6.30 13.88 7.69
N ALA A 73 -4.99 13.86 7.92
CA ALA A 73 -4.01 13.47 6.90
C ALA A 73 -4.23 12.02 6.41
N LEU A 74 -4.56 11.13 7.35
CA LEU A 74 -4.85 9.71 7.09
C LEU A 74 -6.14 9.45 6.31
N ALA A 75 -7.04 10.43 6.17
CA ALA A 75 -8.31 10.23 5.50
C ALA A 75 -8.09 10.13 3.99
N LEU A 76 -8.65 9.11 3.34
CA LEU A 76 -8.58 8.97 1.89
C LEU A 76 -9.62 9.90 1.22
N THR A 77 -9.24 11.16 1.05
CA THR A 77 -10.05 12.18 0.36
C THR A 77 -9.31 12.68 -0.90
N PRO A 78 -10.03 13.22 -1.90
CA PRO A 78 -9.38 13.83 -3.06
C PRO A 78 -8.38 14.93 -2.71
N ASP A 79 -8.72 15.80 -1.76
CA ASP A 79 -7.87 16.92 -1.35
C ASP A 79 -6.57 16.45 -0.71
N ASN A 80 -6.62 15.45 0.17
CA ASN A 80 -5.42 14.89 0.79
C ASN A 80 -4.52 14.20 -0.24
N VAL A 81 -5.10 13.50 -1.22
CA VAL A 81 -4.33 12.87 -2.30
C VAL A 81 -3.63 13.94 -3.16
N ILE A 82 -4.32 15.05 -3.47
CA ILE A 82 -3.73 16.18 -4.20
C ILE A 82 -2.61 16.84 -3.37
N GLU A 83 -2.85 17.08 -2.08
CA GLU A 83 -1.87 17.69 -1.18
C GLU A 83 -0.59 16.85 -1.08
N LEU A 84 -0.71 15.53 -0.89
CA LEU A 84 0.42 14.61 -0.84
C LEU A 84 1.14 14.50 -2.19
N THR A 85 0.40 14.54 -3.29
CA THR A 85 1.00 14.60 -4.64
C THR A 85 1.84 15.86 -4.80
N ASN A 86 1.31 17.02 -4.39
CA ASN A 86 2.03 18.29 -4.46
C ASN A 86 3.18 18.36 -3.45
N GLN A 87 3.07 17.75 -2.27
CA GLN A 87 4.19 17.58 -1.35
C GLN A 87 5.31 16.77 -2.01
N SER A 88 4.97 15.65 -2.64
CA SER A 88 5.95 14.84 -3.38
C SER A 88 6.63 15.67 -4.47
N ARG A 89 5.86 16.48 -5.21
CA ARG A 89 6.44 17.37 -6.24
C ARG A 89 7.37 18.43 -5.66
N ARG A 90 7.02 19.04 -4.52
CA ARG A 90 7.89 19.98 -3.80
C ARG A 90 9.21 19.33 -3.38
N ASP A 91 9.15 18.09 -2.90
CA ASP A 91 10.35 17.34 -2.48
C ASP A 91 11.32 17.07 -3.66
N TYR A 92 10.80 17.07 -4.89
CA TYR A 92 11.58 16.98 -6.13
C TYR A 92 11.79 18.33 -6.84
N HIS A 93 11.52 19.45 -6.17
CA HIS A 93 11.66 20.81 -6.71
C HIS A 93 10.84 21.09 -7.98
N LEU A 94 9.70 20.43 -8.12
CA LEU A 94 8.77 20.60 -9.23
C LEU A 94 7.65 21.58 -8.87
N ALA A 95 7.10 22.26 -9.89
CA ALA A 95 5.94 23.11 -9.72
C ALA A 95 4.71 22.29 -9.30
N GLU A 96 3.93 22.82 -8.35
CA GLU A 96 2.68 22.21 -7.90
C GLU A 96 1.63 22.13 -9.01
N LEU A 97 0.81 21.09 -8.95
CA LEU A 97 -0.34 20.91 -9.83
C LEU A 97 -1.53 21.67 -9.27
N LEU A 98 -2.21 22.41 -10.14
CA LEU A 98 -3.43 23.14 -9.80
C LEU A 98 -4.65 22.21 -9.85
N PRO A 99 -5.50 22.19 -8.81
CA PRO A 99 -6.75 21.44 -8.86
C PRO A 99 -7.65 21.90 -10.02
N SER A 100 -8.16 20.96 -10.80
CA SER A 100 -9.01 21.22 -11.96
C SER A 100 -10.36 20.50 -11.81
N ALA A 101 -11.43 21.27 -11.74
CA ALA A 101 -12.78 20.73 -11.60
C ALA A 101 -13.15 19.78 -12.75
N LYS A 102 -12.68 20.06 -13.98
CA LYS A 102 -12.93 19.20 -15.14
C LYS A 102 -12.22 17.86 -15.04
N LEU A 103 -10.95 17.86 -14.62
CA LEU A 103 -10.22 16.61 -14.37
C LEU A 103 -10.80 15.82 -13.20
N ALA A 104 -11.33 16.50 -12.17
CA ALA A 104 -12.03 15.84 -11.06
C ALA A 104 -13.33 15.16 -11.53
N VAL A 105 -14.10 15.81 -12.41
CA VAL A 105 -15.28 15.21 -13.05
C VAL A 105 -14.88 14.00 -13.91
N ALA A 106 -13.78 14.10 -14.67
CA ALA A 106 -13.26 12.98 -15.45
C ALA A 106 -12.87 11.79 -14.56
N ALA A 107 -12.14 12.05 -13.47
CA ALA A 107 -11.75 11.05 -12.48
C ALA A 107 -12.96 10.39 -11.84
N ALA A 108 -13.99 11.16 -11.48
CA ALA A 108 -15.22 10.64 -10.87
C ALA A 108 -16.03 9.76 -11.83
N ASN A 109 -16.13 10.14 -13.10
CA ASN A 109 -16.81 9.34 -14.11
C ASN A 109 -16.07 8.03 -14.39
N LYS A 110 -14.74 8.08 -14.45
CA LYS A 110 -13.90 6.88 -14.56
C LYS A 110 -14.04 5.97 -13.34
N ALA A 111 -14.02 6.52 -12.12
CA ALA A 111 -14.19 5.76 -10.88
C ALA A 111 -15.55 5.05 -10.84
N ARG A 112 -16.61 5.74 -11.28
CA ARG A 112 -17.96 5.16 -11.40
C ARG A 112 -18.01 4.06 -12.45
N ASP A 113 -17.42 4.28 -13.62
CA ASP A 113 -17.37 3.25 -14.68
C ASP A 113 -16.65 1.97 -14.20
N ILE A 114 -15.52 2.14 -13.52
CA ILE A 114 -14.78 1.07 -12.81
C ILE A 114 -15.70 0.30 -11.86
N MET A 115 -16.47 1.03 -11.04
CA MET A 115 -17.34 0.44 -10.03
C MET A 115 -18.52 -0.31 -10.66
N ASP A 116 -19.27 0.38 -11.53
CA ASP A 116 -20.49 -0.12 -12.17
C ASP A 116 -20.23 -1.38 -13.01
N LYS A 117 -19.06 -1.45 -13.65
CA LYS A 117 -18.65 -2.59 -14.48
C LYS A 117 -17.70 -3.54 -13.76
N SER A 118 -17.39 -3.28 -12.49
CA SER A 118 -16.55 -4.11 -11.62
C SER A 118 -15.23 -4.55 -12.28
N TYR A 119 -14.50 -3.59 -12.83
CA TYR A 119 -13.18 -3.83 -13.46
C TYR A 119 -12.15 -2.85 -12.91
N PHE A 120 -10.88 -3.22 -12.89
CA PHE A 120 -9.81 -2.30 -12.47
C PHE A 120 -8.70 -2.23 -13.52
N ALA A 121 -8.87 -1.34 -14.50
CA ALA A 121 -7.90 -1.13 -15.58
C ALA A 121 -8.02 0.30 -16.16
N HIS A 122 -6.98 0.75 -16.87
CA HIS A 122 -7.00 2.04 -17.56
C HIS A 122 -8.07 2.08 -18.66
N PHE A 123 -8.23 0.99 -19.42
CA PHE A 123 -9.28 0.84 -20.42
C PHE A 123 -10.47 0.08 -19.84
N SER A 124 -11.68 0.50 -20.16
CA SER A 124 -12.88 -0.27 -19.78
C SER A 124 -12.96 -1.59 -20.56
N PRO A 125 -13.77 -2.57 -20.10
CA PRO A 125 -14.01 -3.80 -20.85
C PRO A 125 -14.54 -3.57 -22.27
N GLY A 126 -15.21 -2.43 -22.50
CA GLY A 126 -15.66 -1.99 -23.82
C GLY A 126 -14.62 -1.17 -24.61
N GLY A 127 -13.36 -1.12 -24.16
CA GLY A 127 -12.27 -0.41 -24.82
C GLY A 127 -12.25 1.11 -24.61
N VAL A 128 -13.05 1.64 -23.67
CA VAL A 128 -13.09 3.10 -23.42
C VAL A 128 -11.78 3.53 -22.75
N SER A 129 -11.01 4.35 -23.46
CA SER A 129 -9.76 4.95 -23.00
C SER A 129 -9.97 5.92 -21.83
N PRO A 130 -9.00 6.11 -20.92
CA PRO A 130 -9.11 7.11 -19.86
C PRO A 130 -9.29 8.55 -20.39
N TRP A 131 -8.76 8.83 -21.59
CA TRP A 131 -8.86 10.14 -22.25
C TRP A 131 -10.28 10.49 -22.68
N TYR A 132 -11.13 9.48 -22.88
CA TYR A 132 -12.54 9.69 -23.13
C TYR A 132 -13.17 10.51 -22.00
N TRP A 133 -12.87 10.20 -20.73
CA TRP A 133 -13.46 10.89 -19.59
C TRP A 133 -12.97 12.34 -19.47
N ILE A 134 -11.70 12.60 -19.80
CA ILE A 134 -11.13 13.95 -19.84
C ILE A 134 -11.83 14.80 -20.91
N THR A 135 -12.02 14.25 -22.11
CA THR A 135 -12.72 14.95 -23.20
C THR A 135 -14.21 15.14 -22.91
N GLN A 136 -14.90 14.15 -22.33
CA GLN A 136 -16.31 14.27 -21.93
C GLN A 136 -16.52 15.31 -20.82
N ALA A 137 -15.54 15.51 -19.95
CA ALA A 137 -15.58 16.58 -18.95
C ALA A 137 -15.29 17.98 -19.54
N GLY A 138 -15.08 18.08 -20.86
CA GLY A 138 -14.79 19.33 -21.56
C GLY A 138 -13.39 19.88 -21.28
N TYR A 139 -12.45 19.02 -20.87
CA TYR A 139 -11.04 19.38 -20.69
C TYR A 139 -10.27 19.10 -21.99
N THR A 140 -9.77 20.16 -22.61
CA THR A 140 -8.83 20.08 -23.74
C THR A 140 -7.43 19.93 -23.18
N TYR A 141 -6.62 19.00 -23.70
CA TYR A 141 -5.29 18.73 -23.18
C TYR A 141 -4.24 18.63 -24.28
N THR A 142 -3.01 18.99 -23.97
CA THR A 142 -1.81 18.61 -24.73
C THR A 142 -1.12 17.40 -24.15
N HIS A 143 -1.04 17.33 -22.82
CA HIS A 143 -0.59 16.16 -22.09
C HIS A 143 -1.69 15.71 -21.13
N ALA A 144 -1.84 14.40 -20.98
CA ALA A 144 -2.75 13.79 -20.03
C ALA A 144 -2.13 12.55 -19.41
N GLY A 145 -2.47 12.29 -18.15
CA GLY A 145 -1.98 11.15 -17.38
C GLY A 145 -3.09 10.58 -16.49
N GLU A 146 -2.99 9.29 -16.14
CA GLU A 146 -3.90 8.64 -15.19
C GLU A 146 -3.09 7.75 -14.24
N ASN A 147 -3.37 7.89 -12.95
CA ASN A 147 -2.99 6.93 -11.91
C ASN A 147 -4.26 6.33 -11.29
N LEU A 148 -4.25 5.03 -11.06
CA LEU A 148 -5.36 4.30 -10.45
C LEU A 148 -4.89 3.61 -9.16
N ALA A 149 -5.75 3.55 -8.17
CA ALA A 149 -5.56 2.74 -6.98
C ALA A 149 -6.90 2.13 -6.52
N ILE A 150 -6.83 0.97 -5.87
CA ILE A 150 -8.00 0.22 -5.39
C ILE A 150 -7.69 -0.36 -4.02
N ARG A 151 -8.68 -0.36 -3.11
CA ARG A 151 -8.65 -0.96 -1.76
C ARG A 151 -7.64 -0.37 -0.79
N PHE A 152 -7.28 0.89 -0.99
CA PHE A 152 -6.54 1.65 0.02
C PHE A 152 -7.49 2.30 1.02
N THR A 153 -6.98 2.51 2.24
CA THR A 153 -7.73 3.11 3.36
C THR A 153 -7.21 4.50 3.75
N SER A 154 -6.04 4.91 3.24
CA SER A 154 -5.43 6.22 3.52
C SER A 154 -4.82 6.86 2.27
N ALA A 155 -4.74 8.20 2.25
CA ALA A 155 -4.16 8.96 1.15
C ALA A 155 -2.63 8.79 1.08
N GLU A 156 -1.94 8.65 2.22
CA GLU A 156 -0.51 8.38 2.29
C GLU A 156 -0.17 7.02 1.69
N GLY A 157 -0.97 6.00 1.99
CA GLY A 157 -0.77 4.66 1.43
C GLY A 157 -0.90 4.65 -0.09
N VAL A 158 -1.85 5.43 -0.63
CA VAL A 158 -2.01 5.59 -2.09
C VAL A 158 -0.81 6.32 -2.69
N ASN A 159 -0.41 7.45 -2.12
CA ASN A 159 0.70 8.26 -2.64
C ASN A 159 2.04 7.50 -2.59
N GLU A 160 2.32 6.82 -1.48
CA GLU A 160 3.51 5.98 -1.32
C GLU A 160 3.53 4.83 -2.35
N ALA A 161 2.40 4.14 -2.53
CA ALA A 161 2.29 3.07 -3.53
C ALA A 161 2.54 3.58 -4.96
N TRP A 162 2.03 4.75 -5.31
CA TRP A 162 2.31 5.37 -6.61
C TRP A 162 3.76 5.81 -6.76
N LEU A 163 4.37 6.42 -5.73
CA LEU A 163 5.79 6.82 -5.79
C LEU A 163 6.76 5.64 -5.87
N ASN A 164 6.38 4.48 -5.33
CA ASN A 164 7.15 3.24 -5.41
C ASN A 164 6.96 2.50 -6.75
N SER A 165 5.97 2.88 -7.55
CA SER A 165 5.74 2.31 -8.88
C SER A 165 6.34 3.22 -9.97
N PRO A 166 7.29 2.75 -10.79
CA PRO A 166 7.98 3.61 -11.76
C PRO A 166 7.04 4.36 -12.72
N THR A 167 5.98 3.70 -13.21
CA THR A 167 5.02 4.31 -14.14
C THR A 167 4.11 5.34 -13.47
N HIS A 168 3.60 5.06 -12.27
CA HIS A 168 2.76 6.01 -11.54
C HIS A 168 3.56 7.20 -11.01
N ARG A 169 4.79 6.94 -10.55
CA ARG A 169 5.76 7.94 -10.13
C ARG A 169 6.11 8.89 -11.27
N ALA A 170 6.31 8.36 -12.48
CA ALA A 170 6.58 9.18 -13.67
C ALA A 170 5.45 10.18 -13.93
N ASN A 171 4.18 9.79 -13.69
CA ASN A 171 3.07 10.73 -13.79
C ASN A 171 3.12 11.81 -12.70
N ILE A 172 3.33 11.44 -11.43
CA ILE A 172 3.40 12.38 -10.30
C ILE A 172 4.52 13.40 -10.50
N LEU A 173 5.66 12.99 -11.04
CA LEU A 173 6.86 13.82 -11.20
C LEU A 173 7.02 14.42 -12.60
N SER A 174 6.04 14.26 -13.50
CA SER A 174 6.13 14.84 -14.84
C SER A 174 6.03 16.37 -14.80
N GLU A 175 6.93 17.04 -15.52
CA GLU A 175 6.89 18.49 -15.73
C GLU A 175 5.82 18.92 -16.75
N ASP A 176 5.34 17.97 -17.56
CA ASP A 176 4.36 18.23 -18.63
C ASP A 176 2.96 18.51 -18.08
N PHE A 177 2.68 18.07 -16.85
CA PHE A 177 1.39 18.30 -16.19
C PHE A 177 1.39 19.59 -15.37
N LYS A 178 0.28 20.31 -15.44
CA LYS A 178 0.04 21.58 -14.72
C LYS A 178 -1.20 21.52 -13.84
N GLU A 179 -2.12 20.63 -14.16
CA GLU A 179 -3.40 20.47 -13.46
C GLU A 179 -3.62 19.02 -13.03
N ILE A 180 -4.41 18.86 -11.97
CA ILE A 180 -4.76 17.57 -11.37
C ILE A 180 -6.24 17.52 -11.02
N GLY A 181 -6.86 16.36 -11.17
CA GLY A 181 -8.17 16.05 -10.61
C GLY A 181 -8.17 14.66 -10.01
N VAL A 182 -8.76 14.52 -8.83
CA VAL A 182 -8.83 13.24 -8.11
C VAL A 182 -10.27 12.91 -7.76
N ALA A 183 -10.61 11.63 -7.83
CA ALA A 183 -11.84 11.10 -7.27
C ALA A 183 -11.53 9.90 -6.37
N VAL A 184 -12.23 9.83 -5.24
CA VAL A 184 -12.27 8.68 -4.34
C VAL A 184 -13.71 8.20 -4.29
N LEU A 185 -13.96 6.93 -4.62
CA LEU A 185 -15.28 6.34 -4.62
C LEU A 185 -15.25 5.01 -3.87
N THR A 186 -16.04 4.89 -2.80
CA THR A 186 -16.24 3.63 -2.08
C THR A 186 -17.64 3.12 -2.33
N ASP A 187 -17.74 1.93 -2.90
CA ASP A 187 -19.03 1.25 -3.14
C ASP A 187 -18.81 -0.27 -3.25
N ASN A 188 -19.85 -1.03 -3.56
CA ASN A 188 -19.78 -2.46 -3.83
C ASN A 188 -19.10 -2.73 -5.18
N PHE A 189 -18.08 -3.58 -5.18
CA PHE A 189 -17.30 -3.95 -6.36
C PHE A 189 -17.56 -5.42 -6.73
N GLY A 190 -18.62 -5.64 -7.51
CA GLY A 190 -19.02 -6.95 -7.98
C GLY A 190 -19.30 -7.95 -6.84
N GLN A 191 -18.78 -9.16 -6.97
CA GLN A 191 -18.87 -10.21 -5.94
C GLN A 191 -17.79 -10.09 -4.86
N GLU A 192 -16.88 -9.12 -5.00
CA GLU A 192 -15.72 -8.98 -4.12
C GLU A 192 -16.01 -8.06 -2.91
N GLY A 193 -17.25 -7.59 -2.76
CA GLY A 193 -17.68 -6.72 -1.67
C GLY A 193 -17.24 -5.27 -1.86
N SER A 194 -17.28 -4.49 -0.78
CA SER A 194 -16.95 -3.06 -0.86
C SER A 194 -15.47 -2.82 -1.21
N ALA A 195 -15.22 -1.91 -2.15
CA ALA A 195 -13.88 -1.44 -2.50
C ALA A 195 -13.87 0.08 -2.58
N THR A 196 -12.72 0.68 -2.23
CA THR A 196 -12.44 2.10 -2.48
C THR A 196 -11.58 2.23 -3.73
N ILE A 197 -12.06 2.96 -4.72
CA ILE A 197 -11.37 3.29 -5.97
C ILE A 197 -10.85 4.72 -5.86
N VAL A 198 -9.59 4.91 -6.25
CA VAL A 198 -8.98 6.23 -6.38
C VAL A 198 -8.53 6.40 -7.82
N VAL A 199 -8.99 7.48 -8.45
CA VAL A 199 -8.60 7.87 -9.80
C VAL A 199 -7.95 9.24 -9.71
N GLN A 200 -6.72 9.34 -10.20
CA GLN A 200 -5.97 10.58 -10.29
C GLN A 200 -5.70 10.88 -11.77
N MET A 201 -6.25 11.98 -12.25
CA MET A 201 -6.10 12.46 -13.63
C MET A 201 -5.19 13.69 -13.64
N PHE A 202 -4.27 13.72 -14.59
CA PHE A 202 -3.35 14.82 -14.83
C PHE A 202 -3.62 15.47 -16.19
N GLY A 203 -3.37 16.77 -16.30
CA GLY A 203 -3.53 17.49 -17.55
C GLY A 203 -2.64 18.72 -17.67
N SER A 204 -2.41 19.15 -18.90
CA SER A 204 -2.00 20.50 -19.24
C SER A 204 -2.69 20.97 -20.52
N GLN A 205 -2.94 22.27 -20.64
CA GLN A 205 -3.55 22.88 -21.81
C GLN A 205 -2.54 23.80 -22.50
N ASP A 206 -2.55 23.84 -23.83
CA ASP A 206 -1.89 24.89 -24.61
C ASP A 206 -2.70 26.18 -24.55
N GLN A 207 -2.81 26.78 -23.37
CA GLN A 207 -3.14 28.20 -23.24
C GLN A 207 -2.36 28.81 -22.08
N PRO A 208 -1.82 30.03 -22.24
CA PRO A 208 -1.18 30.74 -21.14
C PRO A 208 -2.22 30.93 -20.04
N ALA A 209 -1.89 30.48 -18.83
CA ALA A 209 -2.77 30.52 -17.66
C ALA A 209 -3.35 31.94 -17.45
N LYS A 210 -4.59 32.15 -17.88
CA LYS A 210 -5.35 33.32 -17.47
C LYS A 210 -5.93 33.04 -16.09
N GLN A 211 -5.39 33.75 -15.10
CA GLN A 211 -6.02 33.91 -13.79
C GLN A 211 -7.50 34.30 -13.94
N PRO A 212 -8.37 33.92 -12.98
CA PRO A 212 -9.79 34.20 -13.05
C PRO A 212 -10.02 35.71 -12.92
N ILE A 213 -10.38 36.38 -14.03
CA ILE A 213 -10.90 37.74 -14.00
C ILE A 213 -12.43 37.66 -13.97
N ALA A 214 -12.98 38.43 -13.05
CA ALA A 214 -14.38 38.63 -12.75
C ALA A 214 -15.29 38.84 -13.98
N ALA A 215 -16.55 38.48 -13.78
CA ALA A 215 -17.66 38.61 -14.71
C ALA A 215 -17.68 39.95 -15.46
N SER A 216 -17.73 39.88 -16.79
CA SER A 216 -18.28 40.93 -17.63
C SER A 216 -19.21 40.33 -18.67
N VAL A 217 -20.45 40.83 -18.64
CA VAL A 217 -21.56 40.48 -19.52
C VAL A 217 -21.28 41.03 -20.92
N SER A 218 -21.65 40.29 -21.96
CA SER A 218 -21.84 40.85 -23.31
C SER A 218 -23.22 40.46 -23.88
N PRO A 219 -23.89 41.33 -24.68
CA PRO A 219 -25.26 41.14 -25.15
C PRO A 219 -25.37 40.20 -26.36
N PRO A 220 -26.59 39.85 -26.82
CA PRO A 220 -26.85 38.66 -27.62
C PRO A 220 -26.52 38.84 -29.11
N ILE A 221 -26.07 37.74 -29.74
CA ILE A 221 -25.83 37.61 -31.18
C ILE A 221 -27.15 37.23 -31.90
N PRO A 222 -27.53 37.86 -33.03
CA PRO A 222 -28.66 37.44 -33.86
C PRO A 222 -28.37 36.19 -34.70
N ALA A 223 -29.41 35.39 -34.96
CA ALA A 223 -29.38 34.19 -35.78
C ALA A 223 -29.45 34.48 -37.31
N PRO A 224 -29.35 33.47 -38.20
CA PRO A 224 -28.22 33.25 -39.11
C PRO A 224 -28.52 33.62 -40.57
N GLN A 225 -27.47 33.94 -41.35
CA GLN A 225 -27.57 33.98 -42.80
C GLN A 225 -26.62 32.98 -43.46
N ARG A 226 -27.21 32.20 -44.37
CA ARG A 226 -26.57 31.21 -45.24
C ARG A 226 -26.06 31.90 -46.51
N PRO A 227 -24.85 31.60 -46.99
CA PRO A 227 -24.61 31.68 -48.43
C PRO A 227 -24.12 30.35 -49.02
N VAL A 228 -24.94 29.87 -49.96
CA VAL A 228 -24.61 29.40 -51.32
C VAL A 228 -23.30 28.61 -51.55
N ALA A 229 -23.50 27.38 -52.06
CA ALA A 229 -22.49 26.51 -52.62
C ALA A 229 -21.70 27.14 -53.77
N LYS A 230 -20.37 26.91 -53.77
CA LYS A 230 -19.56 26.90 -54.98
C LYS A 230 -18.83 25.57 -55.09
N SER A 231 -18.97 24.99 -56.28
CA SER A 231 -18.38 23.75 -56.74
C SER A 231 -16.90 23.90 -57.07
N SER A 232 -16.18 22.79 -56.92
CA SER A 232 -14.91 22.41 -57.53
C SER A 232 -13.65 23.18 -57.12
N SER A 233 -12.89 22.55 -56.23
CA SER A 233 -11.44 22.69 -56.16
C SER A 233 -10.88 21.28 -55.96
N ILE A 234 -10.13 20.83 -56.95
CA ILE A 234 -9.33 19.62 -56.92
C ILE A 234 -8.38 19.74 -55.72
N LEU A 235 -8.55 18.87 -54.73
CA LEU A 235 -7.58 18.75 -53.64
C LEU A 235 -6.24 18.31 -54.27
N PRO A 236 -5.12 18.99 -53.96
CA PRO A 236 -3.81 18.50 -54.35
C PRO A 236 -3.60 17.14 -53.69
N ALA A 237 -3.04 16.19 -54.47
CA ALA A 237 -2.62 14.90 -53.97
C ALA A 237 -1.67 15.09 -52.77
N VAL A 238 -2.14 14.71 -51.58
CA VAL A 238 -1.34 14.69 -50.36
C VAL A 238 -0.30 13.58 -50.52
N ALA A 239 0.98 13.94 -50.65
CA ALA A 239 2.07 13.00 -50.62
C ALA A 239 2.11 12.25 -49.27
N ALA A 240 2.15 10.92 -49.30
CA ALA A 240 2.30 10.10 -48.09
C ALA A 240 3.62 10.42 -47.40
N THR A 241 3.56 10.94 -46.18
CA THR A 241 4.77 11.34 -45.45
C THR A 241 4.95 10.70 -44.08
N LYS A 242 4.04 9.83 -43.60
CA LYS A 242 4.30 8.99 -42.41
C LYS A 242 3.28 7.88 -42.22
N VAL A 243 3.72 6.72 -41.74
CA VAL A 243 2.88 5.69 -41.12
C VAL A 243 3.52 5.25 -39.80
N SER A 244 2.71 5.11 -38.75
CA SER A 244 3.14 4.61 -37.44
C SER A 244 2.12 3.61 -36.89
N ILE A 245 2.62 2.70 -36.05
CA ILE A 245 1.78 1.87 -35.18
C ILE A 245 1.89 2.47 -33.79
N ASP A 246 0.76 2.84 -33.22
CA ASP A 246 0.64 3.49 -31.92
C ASP A 246 0.24 2.49 -30.84
N TYR A 247 -0.38 1.36 -31.22
CA TYR A 247 -0.64 0.24 -30.33
C TYR A 247 -0.65 -1.09 -31.10
N PRO A 248 -0.02 -2.16 -30.58
CA PRO A 248 0.75 -2.24 -29.33
C PRO A 248 2.03 -1.40 -29.39
N LEU A 249 2.60 -1.06 -28.23
CA LEU A 249 3.85 -0.31 -28.15
C LEU A 249 5.06 -1.24 -28.32
N MET A 250 6.20 -0.68 -28.70
CA MET A 250 7.46 -1.42 -28.76
C MET A 250 7.81 -2.00 -27.39
N ASN A 251 8.15 -3.29 -27.35
CA ASN A 251 8.49 -4.07 -26.16
C ASN A 251 7.38 -4.11 -25.09
N SER A 252 6.12 -3.91 -25.49
CA SER A 252 4.96 -4.01 -24.59
C SER A 252 4.38 -5.42 -24.53
N TYR A 253 3.48 -5.61 -23.56
CA TYR A 253 2.74 -6.84 -23.33
C TYR A 253 1.25 -6.61 -23.60
N VAL A 254 0.59 -7.61 -24.17
CA VAL A 254 -0.86 -7.60 -24.42
C VAL A 254 -1.49 -8.87 -23.86
N LYS A 255 -2.61 -8.69 -23.15
CA LYS A 255 -3.33 -9.75 -22.42
C LYS A 255 -4.08 -10.74 -23.30
N THR A 256 -4.26 -10.42 -24.58
CA THR A 256 -5.11 -11.17 -25.50
C THR A 256 -4.46 -11.20 -26.88
N GLY A 257 -4.70 -12.28 -27.63
CA GLY A 257 -4.29 -12.39 -29.03
C GLY A 257 -5.24 -11.67 -29.99
N SER A 258 -6.36 -11.16 -29.45
CA SER A 258 -7.37 -10.39 -30.18
C SER A 258 -7.50 -8.99 -29.57
N PHE A 259 -6.87 -8.02 -30.21
CA PHE A 259 -6.92 -6.61 -29.87
C PHE A 259 -6.95 -5.76 -31.14
N ASP A 260 -7.29 -4.47 -30.98
CA ASP A 260 -7.27 -3.51 -32.08
C ASP A 260 -5.86 -2.96 -32.24
N ILE A 261 -5.27 -3.12 -33.42
CA ILE A 261 -4.01 -2.49 -33.81
C ILE A 261 -4.32 -1.04 -34.20
N LEU A 262 -3.70 -0.09 -33.52
CA LEU A 262 -3.94 1.34 -33.71
C LEU A 262 -2.71 1.97 -34.35
N GLY A 263 -2.92 2.99 -35.18
CA GLY A 263 -1.82 3.75 -35.73
C GLY A 263 -2.26 4.99 -36.51
N THR A 264 -1.27 5.70 -37.04
CA THR A 264 -1.49 6.84 -37.92
C THR A 264 -0.93 6.59 -39.31
N ALA A 265 -1.59 7.15 -40.32
CA ALA A 265 -1.16 7.14 -41.71
C ALA A 265 -1.64 8.43 -42.41
N ALA A 266 -1.29 8.60 -43.68
CA ALA A 266 -1.90 9.66 -44.48
C ALA A 266 -3.42 9.52 -44.52
N LYS A 267 -4.14 10.65 -44.51
CA LYS A 267 -5.61 10.70 -44.50
C LYS A 267 -6.17 9.89 -45.66
N LEU A 268 -7.15 9.03 -45.39
CA LEU A 268 -7.77 8.15 -46.39
C LEU A 268 -6.81 7.17 -47.08
N ALA A 269 -5.59 6.98 -46.57
CA ALA A 269 -4.65 6.01 -47.12
C ALA A 269 -5.08 4.57 -46.84
N LYS A 270 -4.72 3.67 -47.76
CA LYS A 270 -4.89 2.24 -47.58
C LYS A 270 -3.70 1.70 -46.80
N VAL A 271 -3.95 1.16 -45.61
CA VAL A 271 -2.91 0.63 -44.72
C VAL A 271 -2.98 -0.89 -44.75
N ARG A 272 -1.87 -1.53 -45.12
CA ARG A 272 -1.65 -2.97 -44.99
C ARG A 272 -0.83 -3.26 -43.74
N VAL A 273 -1.38 -4.05 -42.83
CA VAL A 273 -0.74 -4.44 -41.58
C VAL A 273 -0.28 -5.89 -41.69
N TYR A 274 1.01 -6.10 -41.47
CA TYR A 274 1.69 -7.38 -41.48
C TYR A 274 1.94 -7.81 -40.04
N VAL A 275 1.52 -9.02 -39.69
CA VAL A 275 1.77 -9.63 -38.39
C VAL A 275 2.53 -10.92 -38.60
N ASP A 276 3.76 -10.98 -38.11
CA ASP A 276 4.71 -12.07 -38.33
C ASP A 276 4.80 -12.45 -39.83
N SER A 277 4.52 -13.73 -40.16
CA SER A 277 4.50 -14.26 -41.52
C SER A 277 3.09 -14.38 -42.10
N SER A 278 2.06 -13.85 -41.42
CA SER A 278 0.67 -13.95 -41.86
C SER A 278 0.39 -13.00 -43.04
N PRO A 279 -0.56 -13.36 -43.94
CA PRO A 279 -1.03 -12.45 -44.99
C PRO A 279 -1.45 -11.09 -44.42
N PRO A 280 -1.10 -9.97 -45.08
CA PRO A 280 -1.40 -8.65 -44.55
C PRO A 280 -2.91 -8.38 -44.57
N GLN A 281 -3.40 -7.83 -43.47
CA GLN A 281 -4.77 -7.34 -43.38
C GLN A 281 -4.81 -5.85 -43.73
N THR A 282 -5.92 -5.42 -44.32
CA THR A 282 -6.04 -4.06 -44.86
C THR A 282 -7.10 -3.25 -44.12
N VAL A 283 -6.78 -1.99 -43.82
CA VAL A 283 -7.70 -1.00 -43.26
C VAL A 283 -7.53 0.35 -43.95
N LEU A 284 -8.56 1.18 -43.95
CA LEU A 284 -8.47 2.58 -44.41
C LEU A 284 -8.25 3.51 -43.22
N ALA A 285 -7.31 4.43 -43.35
CA ALA A 285 -7.18 5.53 -42.39
C ALA A 285 -8.34 6.52 -42.53
N ASP A 286 -8.79 7.10 -41.43
CA ASP A 286 -9.89 8.06 -41.40
C ASP A 286 -9.47 9.45 -41.93
N PHE A 287 -10.40 10.42 -41.88
CA PHE A 287 -10.15 11.81 -42.28
C PHE A 287 -9.15 12.56 -41.38
N ASN A 288 -8.84 12.02 -40.21
CA ASN A 288 -7.83 12.51 -39.28
C ASN A 288 -6.49 11.78 -39.43
N GLY A 289 -6.41 10.77 -40.31
CA GLY A 289 -5.23 9.95 -40.52
C GLY A 289 -5.02 8.86 -39.47
N LYS A 290 -6.06 8.46 -38.72
CA LYS A 290 -5.99 7.35 -37.76
C LYS A 290 -6.57 6.08 -38.37
N PHE A 291 -6.00 4.93 -38.02
CA PHE A 291 -6.57 3.62 -38.36
C PHE A 291 -6.69 2.72 -37.13
N SER A 292 -7.68 1.83 -37.15
CA SER A 292 -7.92 0.80 -36.14
C SER A 292 -8.27 -0.50 -36.84
N LEU A 293 -7.46 -1.53 -36.63
CA LEU A 293 -7.63 -2.84 -37.27
C LEU A 293 -7.75 -3.93 -36.21
N ARG A 294 -8.91 -4.59 -36.16
CA ARG A 294 -9.07 -5.87 -35.48
C ARG A 294 -8.65 -6.99 -36.43
N LEU A 295 -7.70 -7.84 -36.02
CA LEU A 295 -7.35 -9.03 -36.80
C LEU A 295 -8.55 -9.98 -36.90
N ALA A 296 -8.74 -10.59 -38.06
CA ALA A 296 -9.75 -11.64 -38.22
C ALA A 296 -9.44 -12.84 -37.29
N SER A 297 -10.48 -13.55 -36.85
CA SER A 297 -10.41 -14.57 -35.80
C SER A 297 -9.41 -15.69 -36.07
N GLU A 298 -9.23 -16.06 -37.34
CA GLU A 298 -8.27 -17.07 -37.81
C GLU A 298 -6.80 -16.61 -37.73
N TYR A 299 -6.56 -15.33 -37.50
CA TYR A 299 -5.24 -14.74 -37.24
C TYR A 299 -5.09 -14.26 -35.80
N THR A 300 -5.91 -14.78 -34.87
CA THR A 300 -5.72 -14.54 -33.43
C THR A 300 -4.30 -14.97 -33.03
N LEU A 301 -3.58 -14.08 -32.36
CA LEU A 301 -2.19 -14.32 -32.01
C LEU A 301 -2.08 -15.31 -30.86
N ALA A 302 -1.11 -16.22 -30.96
CA ALA A 302 -0.78 -17.16 -29.90
C ALA A 302 -0.01 -16.46 -28.77
N GLU A 303 0.26 -17.17 -27.68
CA GLU A 303 1.15 -16.67 -26.64
C GLU A 303 2.59 -16.61 -27.17
N GLY A 304 3.31 -15.52 -26.86
CA GLY A 304 4.70 -15.36 -27.28
C GLY A 304 5.01 -14.00 -27.93
N SER A 305 6.20 -13.90 -28.52
CA SER A 305 6.67 -12.68 -29.17
C SER A 305 6.15 -12.58 -30.59
N HIS A 306 5.68 -11.38 -30.95
CA HIS A 306 5.15 -11.06 -32.27
C HIS A 306 5.79 -9.79 -32.84
N LEU A 307 5.76 -9.67 -34.16
CA LEU A 307 6.29 -8.54 -34.91
C LEU A 307 5.20 -7.93 -35.81
N LEU A 308 5.00 -6.63 -35.66
CA LEU A 308 4.05 -5.85 -36.45
C LEU A 308 4.75 -4.85 -37.37
N ARG A 309 4.28 -4.74 -38.61
CA ARG A 309 4.69 -3.70 -39.57
C ARG A 309 3.47 -3.19 -40.31
N ALA A 310 3.43 -1.90 -40.63
CA ALA A 310 2.36 -1.29 -41.41
C ALA A 310 2.93 -0.62 -42.65
N VAL A 311 2.24 -0.79 -43.78
CA VAL A 311 2.58 -0.16 -45.06
C VAL A 311 1.38 0.65 -45.53
N ALA A 312 1.55 1.96 -45.62
CA ALA A 312 0.51 2.86 -46.11
C ALA A 312 0.73 3.17 -47.60
N GLU A 313 -0.28 2.89 -48.42
CA GLU A 313 -0.33 3.22 -49.84
C GLU A 313 -1.21 4.46 -50.08
N SER A 314 -0.68 5.41 -50.84
CA SER A 314 -1.38 6.61 -51.30
C SER A 314 -1.09 6.89 -52.78
N SER A 315 -1.76 7.89 -53.35
CA SER A 315 -1.46 8.41 -54.69
C SER A 315 -0.01 8.90 -54.85
N GLY A 316 0.68 9.22 -53.75
CA GLY A 316 2.07 9.69 -53.73
C GLY A 316 3.13 8.61 -53.48
N GLY A 317 2.74 7.32 -53.42
CA GLY A 317 3.66 6.20 -53.16
C GLY A 317 3.31 5.41 -51.90
N SER A 318 4.19 4.46 -51.57
CA SER A 318 4.08 3.56 -50.42
C SER A 318 5.13 3.88 -49.36
N VAL A 319 4.72 3.99 -48.11
CA VAL A 319 5.62 4.23 -46.96
C VAL A 319 5.42 3.12 -45.94
N GLU A 320 6.52 2.65 -45.35
CA GLU A 320 6.52 1.59 -44.35
C GLU A 320 6.84 2.14 -42.95
N SER A 321 6.19 1.58 -41.93
CA SER A 321 6.43 1.89 -40.53
C SER A 321 7.67 1.17 -40.00
N PRO A 322 8.31 1.68 -38.94
CA PRO A 322 9.18 0.86 -38.11
C PRO A 322 8.47 -0.42 -37.66
N ALA A 323 9.21 -1.52 -37.54
CA ALA A 323 8.67 -2.75 -37.00
C ALA A 323 8.47 -2.63 -35.49
N VAL A 324 7.33 -3.07 -34.98
CA VAL A 324 6.98 -3.07 -33.56
C VAL A 324 7.01 -4.49 -33.04
N ARG A 325 7.90 -4.78 -32.10
CA ARG A 325 7.93 -6.05 -31.39
C ARG A 325 7.14 -5.94 -30.09
N PHE A 326 6.31 -6.93 -29.79
CA PHE A 326 5.53 -6.99 -28.54
C PHE A 326 5.34 -8.45 -28.14
N ARG A 327 4.83 -8.70 -26.94
CA ARG A 327 4.55 -10.04 -26.44
C ARG A 327 3.07 -10.19 -26.09
N VAL A 328 2.47 -11.27 -26.56
CA VAL A 328 1.16 -11.72 -26.13
C VAL A 328 1.36 -12.65 -24.95
N ASP A 329 0.67 -12.37 -23.85
CA ASP A 329 0.80 -13.12 -22.60
C ASP A 329 -0.57 -13.32 -21.96
N PHE A 330 -0.98 -14.59 -21.84
CA PHE A 330 -2.26 -15.00 -21.26
C PHE A 330 -2.09 -15.54 -19.84
N ALA A 331 -0.86 -15.82 -19.44
CA ALA A 331 -0.59 -16.61 -18.25
C ALA A 331 -0.58 -15.69 -17.02
N PRO A 332 -1.39 -15.97 -15.99
CA PRO A 332 -1.28 -15.23 -14.74
C PRO A 332 0.05 -15.54 -14.05
N PRO A 333 0.64 -14.56 -13.32
CA PRO A 333 1.92 -14.77 -12.64
C PRO A 333 1.77 -15.86 -11.56
N SER A 334 2.77 -16.73 -11.45
CA SER A 334 2.74 -17.79 -10.43
C SER A 334 3.02 -17.21 -9.03
N ILE A 335 2.24 -17.66 -8.05
CA ILE A 335 2.43 -17.32 -6.63
C ILE A 335 2.83 -18.60 -5.90
N ASP A 336 4.05 -18.61 -5.36
CA ASP A 336 4.53 -19.72 -4.55
C ASP A 336 3.94 -19.62 -3.14
N ARG A 337 3.02 -20.55 -2.87
CA ARG A 337 2.28 -20.65 -1.60
C ARG A 337 3.17 -21.05 -0.44
N ASP A 338 4.13 -21.94 -0.69
CA ASP A 338 4.92 -22.59 0.36
C ASP A 338 6.02 -21.66 0.88
N SER A 339 6.40 -20.68 0.06
CA SER A 339 7.37 -19.64 0.38
C SER A 339 6.77 -18.38 1.03
N PHE A 340 5.45 -18.32 1.20
CA PHE A 340 4.80 -17.18 1.86
C PHE A 340 5.14 -17.17 3.36
N SER A 341 5.49 -16.00 3.90
CA SER A 341 5.66 -15.81 5.35
C SER A 341 5.05 -14.51 5.83
N ILE A 342 4.47 -14.56 7.02
CA ILE A 342 3.93 -13.41 7.74
C ILE A 342 4.28 -13.55 9.21
N LEU A 343 5.00 -12.58 9.76
CA LEU A 343 5.54 -12.59 11.11
C LEU A 343 5.16 -11.31 11.85
N PRO A 344 4.79 -11.36 13.13
CA PRO A 344 4.57 -10.15 13.93
C PRO A 344 5.82 -9.25 13.91
N ALA A 345 5.62 -7.94 13.75
CA ALA A 345 6.67 -6.94 13.91
C ALA A 345 6.75 -6.48 15.39
N MET A 346 7.80 -5.72 15.74
CA MET A 346 7.96 -5.16 17.10
C MET A 346 6.83 -4.21 17.51
N VAL A 347 6.07 -3.67 16.54
CA VAL A 347 4.94 -2.79 16.79
C VAL A 347 3.64 -3.62 16.79
N PRO A 348 2.83 -3.56 17.86
CA PRO A 348 1.56 -4.29 17.92
C PRO A 348 0.66 -4.01 16.71
N GLY A 349 0.10 -5.07 16.13
CA GLY A 349 -0.77 -4.99 14.95
C GLY A 349 -0.03 -4.83 13.62
N LYS A 350 1.30 -4.72 13.62
CA LYS A 350 2.11 -4.79 12.40
C LYS A 350 2.66 -6.19 12.16
N TYR A 351 2.71 -6.57 10.90
CA TYR A 351 3.22 -7.85 10.44
C TYR A 351 4.19 -7.66 9.27
N ASN A 352 5.39 -8.23 9.38
CA ASN A 352 6.33 -8.33 8.28
C ASN A 352 5.88 -9.47 7.37
N VAL A 353 5.69 -9.17 6.09
CA VAL A 353 5.20 -10.11 5.08
C VAL A 353 6.28 -10.35 4.05
N ARG A 354 6.46 -11.59 3.64
CA ARG A 354 7.26 -12.01 2.48
C ARG A 354 6.44 -12.94 1.60
N ALA A 355 6.50 -12.75 0.29
CA ALA A 355 5.92 -13.65 -0.70
C ALA A 355 6.95 -13.94 -1.78
N GLN A 356 6.88 -15.13 -2.39
CA GLN A 356 7.58 -15.40 -3.64
C GLN A 356 6.57 -15.44 -4.80
N VAL A 357 6.78 -14.57 -5.78
CA VAL A 357 5.89 -14.38 -6.93
C VAL A 357 6.76 -14.27 -8.17
N ALA A 358 6.28 -14.80 -9.30
CA ALA A 358 6.98 -14.83 -10.58
C ALA A 358 7.63 -13.49 -10.99
N GLU A 359 8.74 -13.57 -11.73
CA GLU A 359 9.59 -12.43 -12.07
C GLU A 359 8.88 -11.41 -12.97
N ASP A 360 7.87 -11.85 -13.71
CA ASP A 360 7.03 -11.01 -14.56
C ASP A 360 5.97 -10.21 -13.78
N SER A 361 5.79 -10.49 -12.48
CA SER A 361 4.93 -9.69 -11.61
C SER A 361 5.45 -8.26 -11.47
N VAL A 362 4.56 -7.30 -11.70
CA VAL A 362 4.78 -5.86 -11.52
C VAL A 362 4.12 -5.33 -10.25
N ARG A 363 3.14 -6.05 -9.71
CA ARG A 363 2.39 -5.64 -8.53
C ARG A 363 2.02 -6.86 -7.71
N THR A 364 2.42 -6.85 -6.43
CA THR A 364 2.03 -7.87 -5.46
C THR A 364 1.40 -7.21 -4.24
N ILE A 365 0.25 -7.70 -3.79
CA ILE A 365 -0.47 -7.22 -2.60
C ILE A 365 -0.75 -8.39 -1.69
N VAL A 366 -0.67 -8.16 -0.39
CA VAL A 366 -1.15 -9.11 0.61
C VAL A 366 -2.30 -8.49 1.36
N THR A 367 -3.36 -9.27 1.54
CA THR A 367 -4.57 -8.88 2.26
C THR A 367 -4.75 -9.77 3.49
N VAL A 368 -5.25 -9.20 4.57
CA VAL A 368 -5.73 -9.91 5.76
C VAL A 368 -7.10 -9.35 6.10
N GLY A 369 -8.15 -10.06 5.72
CA GLY A 369 -9.52 -9.55 5.81
C GLY A 369 -9.72 -8.28 4.98
N ARG A 370 -9.87 -7.13 5.64
CA ARG A 370 -10.03 -5.81 4.99
C ARG A 370 -8.74 -5.00 4.90
N ASP A 371 -7.72 -5.40 5.65
CA ASP A 371 -6.44 -4.71 5.66
C ASP A 371 -5.56 -5.23 4.52
N SER A 372 -4.78 -4.35 3.90
CA SER A 372 -3.91 -4.72 2.79
C SER A 372 -2.59 -3.97 2.79
N VAL A 373 -1.60 -4.55 2.13
CA VAL A 373 -0.29 -3.95 1.91
C VAL A 373 0.21 -4.29 0.52
N ALA A 374 0.68 -3.27 -0.22
CA ALA A 374 1.46 -3.50 -1.43
C ALA A 374 2.88 -3.92 -1.03
N LEU A 375 3.35 -5.03 -1.59
CA LEU A 375 4.71 -5.50 -1.35
C LEU A 375 5.68 -4.83 -2.33
N THR A 376 6.90 -4.61 -1.87
CA THR A 376 8.03 -4.13 -2.66
C THR A 376 8.85 -5.32 -3.14
N LYS A 377 9.07 -5.39 -4.45
CA LYS A 377 9.93 -6.41 -5.07
C LYS A 377 11.37 -6.23 -4.57
N GLN A 378 11.96 -7.33 -4.14
CA GLN A 378 13.37 -7.45 -3.79
C GLN A 378 14.10 -8.11 -4.97
N ASP A 379 15.23 -8.77 -4.71
CA ASP A 379 15.96 -9.51 -5.74
C ASP A 379 15.14 -10.72 -6.24
N GLY A 380 15.05 -10.87 -7.56
CA GLY A 380 14.35 -11.96 -8.24
C GLY A 380 12.85 -12.02 -7.94
N ASN A 381 12.41 -13.17 -7.44
CA ASN A 381 10.99 -13.48 -7.14
C ASN A 381 10.54 -13.07 -5.75
N SER A 382 11.40 -12.48 -4.93
CA SER A 382 11.07 -12.17 -3.53
C SER A 382 10.38 -10.82 -3.39
N TRP A 383 9.31 -10.76 -2.61
CA TRP A 383 8.54 -9.54 -2.33
C TRP A 383 8.37 -9.38 -0.83
N THR A 384 8.53 -8.16 -0.31
CA THR A 384 8.41 -7.88 1.13
C THR A 384 7.59 -6.64 1.42
N GLY A 385 6.98 -6.57 2.61
CA GLY A 385 6.21 -5.41 3.05
C GLY A 385 5.83 -5.50 4.51
N THR A 386 5.30 -4.41 5.06
CA THR A 386 4.80 -4.37 6.45
C THR A 386 3.31 -4.06 6.45
N LEU A 387 2.50 -5.06 6.81
CA LEU A 387 1.05 -4.92 6.90
C LEU A 387 0.65 -4.40 8.29
N GLN A 388 -0.17 -3.35 8.35
CA GLN A 388 -0.88 -2.97 9.56
C GLN A 388 -2.28 -3.57 9.53
N VAL A 389 -2.61 -4.37 10.53
CA VAL A 389 -3.97 -4.89 10.76
C VAL A 389 -4.63 -4.00 11.80
N LEU A 390 -5.70 -3.28 11.43
CA LEU A 390 -6.32 -2.22 12.25
C LEU A 390 -7.53 -2.69 13.06
N GLN A 391 -7.84 -3.99 13.06
CA GLN A 391 -8.98 -4.52 13.79
C GLN A 391 -8.64 -4.97 15.22
N SER A 392 -9.53 -4.59 16.15
CA SER A 392 -9.71 -5.23 17.45
C SER A 392 -9.84 -6.74 17.22
N LEU A 393 -8.99 -7.52 17.92
CA LEU A 393 -8.92 -8.98 17.92
C LEU A 393 -10.24 -9.62 18.44
N SER A 394 -11.36 -9.40 17.75
CA SER A 394 -12.56 -10.19 17.88
C SER A 394 -12.28 -11.62 17.38
N VAL A 395 -13.15 -12.57 17.70
CA VAL A 395 -13.00 -14.02 17.41
C VAL A 395 -13.09 -14.35 15.91
N GLU A 396 -12.93 -13.36 15.04
CA GLU A 396 -13.11 -13.46 13.59
C GLU A 396 -11.89 -14.11 12.92
N ARG A 397 -12.15 -15.00 11.96
CA ARG A 397 -11.11 -15.62 11.13
C ARG A 397 -10.91 -14.78 9.88
N LEU A 398 -9.78 -14.09 9.79
CA LEU A 398 -9.49 -13.22 8.66
C LEU A 398 -8.67 -13.98 7.61
N PRO A 399 -9.16 -14.18 6.38
CA PRO A 399 -8.38 -14.85 5.33
C PRO A 399 -7.14 -14.03 4.98
N ILE A 400 -6.02 -14.72 4.74
CA ILE A 400 -4.79 -14.13 4.21
C ILE A 400 -4.67 -14.52 2.74
N GLU A 401 -4.59 -13.53 1.86
CA GLU A 401 -4.50 -13.77 0.42
C GLU A 401 -3.42 -12.91 -0.22
N VAL A 402 -2.69 -13.51 -1.15
CA VAL A 402 -1.72 -12.85 -2.01
C VAL A 402 -2.36 -12.62 -3.36
N TYR A 403 -2.26 -11.39 -3.85
CA TYR A 403 -2.66 -10.97 -5.18
C TYR A 403 -1.41 -10.56 -5.95
N ALA A 404 -1.28 -11.00 -7.19
CA ALA A 404 -0.20 -10.64 -8.09
C ALA A 404 -0.74 -10.24 -9.46
N GLN A 405 -0.09 -9.28 -10.12
CA GLN A 405 -0.39 -8.84 -11.47
C GLN A 405 0.90 -8.71 -12.28
N ASP A 406 0.91 -9.21 -13.51
CA ASP A 406 2.07 -9.17 -14.42
C ASP A 406 2.08 -7.92 -15.33
N MET A 407 3.08 -7.83 -16.21
CA MET A 407 3.24 -6.74 -17.18
C MET A 407 2.12 -6.67 -18.23
N ALA A 408 1.41 -7.77 -18.49
CA ALA A 408 0.28 -7.85 -19.41
C ALA A 408 -1.06 -7.51 -18.73
N GLY A 409 -1.07 -7.43 -17.40
CA GLY A 409 -2.27 -7.26 -16.59
C GLY A 409 -3.01 -8.57 -16.31
N ASN A 410 -2.39 -9.74 -16.46
CA ASN A 410 -2.92 -10.99 -15.92
C ASN A 410 -2.81 -11.00 -14.40
N GLU A 411 -3.78 -11.60 -13.74
CA GLU A 411 -3.92 -11.53 -12.29
C GLU A 411 -3.98 -12.93 -11.69
N ALA A 412 -3.26 -13.12 -10.58
CA ALA A 412 -3.34 -14.31 -9.75
C ALA A 412 -3.78 -13.93 -8.34
N ARG A 413 -4.66 -14.74 -7.75
CA ARG A 413 -5.07 -14.61 -6.35
C ARG A 413 -5.00 -15.95 -5.66
N VAL A 414 -4.34 -15.97 -4.51
CA VAL A 414 -4.07 -17.21 -3.78
C VAL A 414 -4.26 -16.99 -2.29
N ARG A 415 -5.15 -17.79 -1.69
CA ARG A 415 -5.30 -17.86 -0.24
C ARG A 415 -4.14 -18.67 0.36
N VAL A 416 -3.39 -18.04 1.26
CA VAL A 416 -2.19 -18.60 1.89
C VAL A 416 -2.40 -18.94 3.36
N GLY A 417 -3.46 -18.43 4.00
CA GLY A 417 -3.78 -18.77 5.38
C GLY A 417 -4.99 -18.04 5.94
N GLU A 418 -5.08 -18.01 7.27
CA GLU A 418 -6.01 -17.19 8.04
C GLU A 418 -5.33 -16.61 9.29
N LEU A 419 -5.73 -15.42 9.73
CA LEU A 419 -5.34 -14.82 11.00
C LEU A 419 -6.48 -15.02 12.01
N VAL A 420 -6.16 -15.60 13.17
CA VAL A 420 -7.13 -15.89 14.24
C VAL A 420 -6.55 -15.43 15.57
N LEU A 421 -7.21 -14.49 16.26
CA LEU A 421 -6.75 -13.96 17.55
C LEU A 421 -5.28 -13.49 17.54
N GLY A 422 -4.82 -12.92 16.42
CA GLY A 422 -3.46 -12.41 16.26
C GLY A 422 -2.41 -13.48 15.97
N GLN A 423 -2.80 -14.76 16.02
CA GLN A 423 -1.99 -15.87 15.55
C GLN A 423 -2.28 -16.16 14.09
N VAL A 424 -1.22 -16.27 13.29
CA VAL A 424 -1.31 -16.72 11.90
C VAL A 424 -1.53 -18.23 11.94
N LYS A 425 -2.67 -18.68 11.42
CA LYS A 425 -3.02 -20.08 11.29
C LYS A 425 -3.10 -20.42 9.81
N GLY A 426 -2.09 -21.12 9.30
CA GLY A 426 -2.02 -21.56 7.91
C GLY A 426 -2.40 -23.03 7.76
N LEU A 427 -2.85 -23.42 6.55
CA LEU A 427 -2.93 -24.83 6.14
C LEU A 427 -1.52 -25.44 5.88
N TYR A 428 -0.49 -24.62 5.75
CA TYR A 428 0.88 -25.02 5.42
C TYR A 428 1.84 -24.33 6.37
N SER A 429 2.57 -25.12 7.15
CA SER A 429 3.49 -24.66 8.18
C SER A 429 4.85 -24.30 7.59
N PHE A 430 5.42 -23.20 8.08
CA PHE A 430 6.81 -22.77 7.98
C PHE A 430 7.81 -23.84 7.49
N VAL A 431 8.48 -23.58 6.36
CA VAL A 431 9.84 -24.09 6.17
C VAL A 431 10.73 -23.30 7.11
N SER A 432 11.17 -23.98 8.16
CA SER A 432 12.21 -23.54 9.08
C SER A 432 13.52 -23.31 8.33
N GLY A 433 13.78 -22.07 7.96
CA GLY A 433 15.07 -21.60 7.47
C GLY A 433 15.07 -20.08 7.54
N ASP A 434 15.97 -19.50 8.32
CA ASP A 434 16.26 -18.06 8.42
C ASP A 434 15.42 -17.18 9.37
N ALA A 435 14.61 -17.77 10.26
CA ALA A 435 14.11 -17.02 11.42
C ALA A 435 15.06 -17.13 12.62
N SER A 436 16.28 -16.59 12.49
CA SER A 436 17.01 -16.06 13.66
C SER A 436 16.48 -14.67 14.00
N ALA A 437 15.16 -14.50 14.12
CA ALA A 437 14.62 -13.45 14.94
C ALA A 437 14.73 -13.96 16.38
N ALA A 438 15.92 -13.78 16.95
CA ALA A 438 16.13 -13.95 18.37
C ALA A 438 15.23 -12.93 19.07
N ASN A 439 14.00 -13.33 19.42
CA ASN A 439 13.28 -12.69 20.51
C ASN A 439 14.20 -12.86 21.73
N PRO A 440 14.72 -11.79 22.34
CA PRO A 440 15.52 -11.93 23.55
C PRO A 440 14.58 -12.42 24.66
N SER A 441 14.43 -13.74 24.76
CA SER A 441 13.65 -14.36 25.82
C SER A 441 14.48 -14.27 27.10
N PHE A 442 14.03 -13.40 27.99
CA PHE A 442 14.59 -13.36 29.34
C PHE A 442 13.89 -14.43 30.16
N SER A 443 14.69 -15.37 30.66
CA SER A 443 14.25 -16.45 31.54
C SER A 443 14.51 -16.04 32.98
N PHE A 444 13.45 -16.01 33.80
CA PHE A 444 13.56 -15.86 35.25
C PHE A 444 13.25 -17.19 35.95
N LEU A 445 13.76 -17.35 37.17
CA LEU A 445 13.53 -18.53 38.02
C LEU A 445 13.88 -19.86 37.33
N GLY A 446 15.03 -19.90 36.64
CA GLY A 446 15.56 -21.15 36.07
C GLY A 446 14.77 -21.74 34.90
N GLY A 447 13.96 -20.93 34.18
CA GLY A 447 13.21 -21.40 33.00
C GLY A 447 11.71 -21.54 33.22
N LEU A 448 11.22 -21.34 34.44
CA LEU A 448 9.79 -21.43 34.78
C LEU A 448 8.96 -20.28 34.18
N VAL A 449 9.56 -19.10 33.98
CA VAL A 449 8.90 -17.95 33.35
C VAL A 449 9.74 -17.50 32.16
N LYS A 450 9.23 -17.72 30.95
CA LYS A 450 9.80 -17.21 29.70
C LYS A 450 9.01 -15.98 29.26
N VAL A 451 9.62 -14.81 29.37
CA VAL A 451 9.05 -13.57 28.82
C VAL A 451 9.63 -13.39 27.43
N GLY A 452 8.92 -13.90 26.42
CA GLY A 452 9.31 -13.81 25.00
C GLY A 452 8.60 -12.69 24.24
N ASP A 453 7.61 -12.06 24.85
CA ASP A 453 6.75 -11.07 24.21
C ASP A 453 6.57 -9.87 25.15
N LEU A 454 7.15 -8.73 24.78
CA LEU A 454 7.07 -7.49 25.55
C LEU A 454 5.62 -7.02 25.66
N ASP A 455 4.78 -7.32 24.67
CA ASP A 455 3.35 -7.02 24.67
C ASP A 455 2.61 -7.87 25.70
N PHE A 456 2.97 -9.15 25.85
CA PHE A 456 2.47 -10.00 26.93
C PHE A 456 2.88 -9.46 28.30
N ALA A 457 4.13 -9.02 28.47
CA ALA A 457 4.62 -8.49 29.74
C ALA A 457 3.95 -7.15 30.11
N LEU A 458 3.69 -6.28 29.13
CA LEU A 458 3.04 -4.99 29.33
C LEU A 458 1.53 -5.16 29.61
N LYS A 459 0.84 -5.98 28.81
CA LYS A 459 -0.60 -6.28 29.01
C LYS A 459 -0.88 -7.01 30.32
N ASN A 460 0.03 -7.88 30.73
CA ASN A 460 -0.11 -8.67 31.95
C ASN A 460 0.77 -8.14 33.09
N PHE A 461 1.29 -6.91 33.00
CA PHE A 461 2.17 -6.33 34.03
C PHE A 461 1.53 -6.38 35.41
N TYR A 462 0.25 -6.03 35.51
CA TYR A 462 -0.52 -6.06 36.76
C TYR A 462 -0.63 -7.47 37.35
N LEU A 463 -0.81 -8.49 36.50
CA LEU A 463 -0.87 -9.90 36.92
C LEU A 463 0.50 -10.41 37.36
N LEU A 464 1.56 -10.10 36.62
CA LEU A 464 2.93 -10.47 36.96
C LEU A 464 3.40 -9.77 38.25
N PHE A 465 3.04 -8.50 38.42
CA PHE A 465 3.32 -7.74 39.62
C PHE A 465 2.56 -8.29 40.85
N ALA A 466 1.27 -8.62 40.69
CA ALA A 466 0.47 -9.27 41.73
C ALA A 466 1.02 -10.65 42.11
N ALA A 467 1.42 -11.46 41.11
CA ALA A 467 2.02 -12.77 41.34
C ALA A 467 3.37 -12.68 42.08
N GLY A 468 4.21 -11.69 41.73
CA GLY A 468 5.47 -11.43 42.43
C GLY A 468 5.27 -11.04 43.90
N LEU A 469 4.30 -10.16 44.18
CA LEU A 469 3.91 -9.81 45.56
C LEU A 469 3.34 -11.00 46.33
N GLY A 470 2.52 -11.83 45.68
CA GLY A 470 1.96 -13.05 46.25
C GLY A 470 3.04 -14.06 46.64
N PHE A 471 4.03 -14.27 45.77
CA PHE A 471 5.17 -15.13 46.06
C PHE A 471 5.99 -14.63 47.26
N ALA A 472 6.29 -13.32 47.32
CA ALA A 472 6.99 -12.71 48.45
C ALA A 472 6.20 -12.85 49.77
N LEU A 473 4.87 -12.76 49.72
CA LEU A 473 3.99 -12.96 50.87
C LEU A 473 3.99 -14.43 51.34
N ILE A 474 3.89 -15.39 50.42
CA ILE A 474 3.96 -16.84 50.74
C ILE A 474 5.31 -17.18 51.37
N LEU A 475 6.42 -16.70 50.79
CA LEU A 475 7.77 -16.95 51.31
C LEU A 475 7.93 -16.40 52.73
N LYS A 476 7.35 -15.23 53.01
CA LYS A 476 7.31 -14.65 54.36
C LYS A 476 6.53 -15.50 55.35
N ILE A 477 5.35 -16.00 54.96
CA ILE A 477 4.50 -16.86 55.82
C ILE A 477 5.22 -18.18 56.13
N ALA A 478 5.91 -18.76 55.14
CA ALA A 478 6.62 -20.03 55.28
C ALA A 478 7.86 -19.95 56.18
N ILE A 479 8.66 -18.88 56.06
CA ILE A 479 9.95 -18.74 56.78
C ILE A 479 9.77 -18.25 58.23
N ALA A 480 8.70 -17.51 58.54
CA ALA A 480 8.47 -16.91 59.85
C ALA A 480 7.12 -17.33 60.46
N ARG A 481 6.85 -18.64 60.52
CA ARG A 481 5.57 -19.21 61.01
C ARG A 481 5.17 -18.73 62.43
N HIS A 482 6.12 -18.23 63.22
CA HIS A 482 5.92 -17.76 64.60
C HIS A 482 5.93 -16.22 64.82
N VAL A 483 6.08 -15.39 63.78
CA VAL A 483 6.02 -13.92 63.90
C VAL A 483 5.08 -13.36 62.83
N GLN A 484 3.78 -13.37 63.11
CA GLN A 484 2.77 -12.87 62.16
C GLN A 484 2.44 -11.39 62.43
N HIS A 485 2.85 -10.52 61.51
CA HIS A 485 2.39 -9.13 61.48
C HIS A 485 1.14 -9.02 60.58
N VAL A 486 -0.06 -9.17 61.17
CA VAL A 486 -1.37 -9.13 60.50
C VAL A 486 -1.51 -7.91 59.57
N ARG A 487 -0.99 -6.75 59.99
CA ARG A 487 -1.04 -5.50 59.21
C ARG A 487 -0.31 -5.58 57.86
N ALA A 488 0.79 -6.34 57.78
CA ALA A 488 1.56 -6.47 56.54
C ALA A 488 0.91 -7.45 55.56
N ILE A 489 0.23 -8.48 56.08
CA ILE A 489 -0.53 -9.44 55.27
C ILE A 489 -1.72 -8.71 54.62
N ALA A 490 -2.46 -7.93 55.41
CA ALA A 490 -3.58 -7.12 54.92
C ALA A 490 -3.13 -6.08 53.86
N GLY A 491 -2.01 -5.39 54.08
CA GLY A 491 -1.48 -4.41 53.12
C GLY A 491 -1.03 -5.03 51.79
N GLY A 492 -0.32 -6.16 51.84
CA GLY A 492 0.10 -6.88 50.62
C GLY A 492 -1.09 -7.41 49.83
N ALA A 493 -2.07 -8.00 50.52
CA ALA A 493 -3.32 -8.47 49.89
C ALA A 493 -4.11 -7.32 49.24
N GLY A 494 -4.18 -6.16 49.89
CA GLY A 494 -4.84 -4.97 49.34
C GLY A 494 -4.21 -4.45 48.06
N VAL A 495 -2.87 -4.38 47.98
CA VAL A 495 -2.18 -3.94 46.75
C VAL A 495 -2.33 -4.96 45.62
N MET A 496 -2.32 -6.26 45.92
CA MET A 496 -2.62 -7.30 44.93
C MET A 496 -4.04 -7.17 44.39
N MET A 497 -5.03 -6.96 45.28
CA MET A 497 -6.42 -6.74 44.89
C MET A 497 -6.57 -5.47 44.04
N LEU A 498 -5.91 -4.37 44.40
CA LEU A 498 -5.90 -3.14 43.61
C LEU A 498 -5.29 -3.36 42.21
N ALA A 499 -4.17 -4.07 42.13
CA ALA A 499 -3.55 -4.41 40.84
C ALA A 499 -4.48 -5.28 39.97
N MET A 500 -5.21 -6.22 40.57
CA MET A 500 -6.22 -7.03 39.85
C MET A 500 -7.44 -6.21 39.43
N ILE A 501 -7.93 -5.28 40.26
CA ILE A 501 -9.04 -4.39 39.90
C ILE A 501 -8.63 -3.47 38.73
N LEU A 502 -7.43 -2.88 38.78
CA LEU A 502 -6.89 -2.04 37.72
C LEU A 502 -6.59 -2.79 36.42
N PHE A 503 -6.53 -4.13 36.45
CA PHE A 503 -6.44 -4.97 35.26
C PHE A 503 -7.81 -5.19 34.60
N VAL A 504 -8.88 -5.26 35.41
CA VAL A 504 -10.26 -5.50 34.91
C VAL A 504 -10.91 -4.22 34.37
N LEU A 505 -10.58 -3.07 34.96
CA LEU A 505 -10.96 -1.72 34.50
C LEU A 505 -9.95 -1.19 33.49
#